data_AF-A0AAQ3KQA2-F1
#
_entry.id   AF-A0AAQ3KQA2-F1
#
_cell.length_a   1.000
_cell.length_b   1.000
_cell.length_c   1.000
_cell.angle_alpha   90.00
_cell.angle_beta   90.00
_cell.angle_gamma   90.00
#
_symmetry.space_group_name_H-M   'P 1'
#
loop_
_entity.id
_entity.type
_entity.pdbx_description
1 polymer ?
#
loop_
_entity_poly.entity_id
_entity_poly.type
_entity_poly.pdbx_seq_one_letter_code
_entity_poly.pdbx_strand_id
1 'polypeptide(L)'
;MGKKCGKVICQSTPGIASEQGGLSTEVIKKAFDATEEEFTHLVKRLWLSRPQIASVGSYCLVGAITGDTLFVANLGDSRAVLGRRAVNDMTAVAERLSTDHNVSAEEVRKELAELHPDDEQIVVRTRGVWRVKGIIQVNKICFN
;
A
#
# COMPACT_ATOMS: atom_id res chain seq x y z
N MET A 1 29.66 7.97 -14.20
CA MET A 1 29.85 6.53 -13.92
C MET A 1 29.62 6.30 -12.43
N GLY A 2 28.66 5.47 -12.03
CA GLY A 2 28.39 5.19 -10.61
C GLY A 2 26.96 4.75 -10.29
N LYS A 3 26.42 3.77 -11.02
CA LYS A 3 25.22 3.04 -10.57
C LYS A 3 25.68 1.96 -9.60
N LYS A 4 25.05 1.87 -8.42
CA LYS A 4 24.82 0.62 -7.66
C LYS A 4 24.01 0.94 -6.41
N CYS A 5 22.78 0.44 -6.34
CA CYS A 5 22.20 0.03 -5.07
C CYS A 5 21.54 -1.33 -5.28
N GLY A 6 21.74 -2.21 -4.29
CA GLY A 6 21.61 -3.66 -4.37
C GLY A 6 20.20 -4.18 -4.50
N LYS A 7 20.14 -5.43 -4.94
CA LYS A 7 18.96 -6.26 -5.22
C LYS A 7 18.28 -6.68 -3.91
N VAL A 8 16.97 -6.44 -3.81
CA VAL A 8 16.07 -7.24 -2.96
C VAL A 8 14.97 -7.77 -3.87
N ILE A 9 14.88 -9.09 -3.91
CA ILE A 9 13.97 -9.85 -4.76
C ILE A 9 12.65 -9.98 -4.00
N CYS A 10 11.58 -9.42 -4.54
CA CYS A 10 10.23 -9.97 -4.37
C CYS A 10 9.78 -10.43 -5.75
N GLN A 11 9.56 -11.74 -5.92
CA GLN A 11 9.00 -12.30 -7.14
C GLN A 11 7.55 -11.85 -7.24
N SER A 12 7.26 -10.84 -8.07
CA SER A 12 5.90 -10.62 -8.54
C SER A 12 5.60 -11.55 -9.71
N THR A 13 4.33 -11.89 -9.86
CA THR A 13 3.73 -12.63 -10.97
C THR A 13 4.40 -12.28 -12.31
N PRO A 14 5.09 -13.22 -12.96
CA PRO A 14 5.71 -12.98 -14.25
C PRO A 14 4.61 -12.83 -15.31
N GLY A 15 4.41 -11.63 -15.85
CA GLY A 15 3.47 -11.40 -16.96
C GLY A 15 3.15 -9.92 -17.22
N ILE A 16 2.53 -9.24 -16.26
CA ILE A 16 1.82 -7.96 -16.51
C ILE A 16 2.74 -6.85 -17.07
N ALA A 17 3.93 -6.67 -16.48
CA ALA A 17 4.87 -5.65 -16.95
C ALA A 17 5.51 -6.00 -18.30
N SER A 18 5.71 -7.30 -18.58
CA SER A 18 6.26 -7.75 -19.86
C SER A 18 5.23 -7.62 -21.00
N GLU A 19 3.96 -7.88 -20.70
CA GLU A 19 2.84 -7.78 -21.64
C GLU A 19 2.49 -6.34 -22.02
N GLN A 20 2.74 -5.38 -21.12
CA GLN A 20 2.42 -3.95 -21.33
C GLN A 20 3.64 -3.09 -21.71
N GLY A 21 4.75 -3.72 -22.09
CA GLY A 21 5.92 -3.02 -22.62
C GLY A 21 6.78 -2.30 -21.58
N GLY A 22 6.66 -2.67 -20.30
CA GLY A 22 7.47 -2.13 -19.21
C GLY A 22 6.66 -1.81 -17.96
N LEU A 23 7.32 -1.11 -17.02
CA LEU A 23 6.70 -0.67 -15.77
C LEU A 23 6.08 0.72 -15.96
N SER A 24 4.82 0.87 -15.60
CA SER A 24 4.12 2.14 -15.49
C SER A 24 3.23 2.17 -14.25
N THR A 25 2.67 3.34 -13.92
CA THR A 25 1.68 3.49 -12.84
C THR A 25 0.45 2.61 -13.07
N GLU A 26 -0.01 2.49 -14.32
CA GLU A 26 -1.16 1.69 -14.70
C GLU A 26 -0.86 0.19 -14.57
N VAL A 27 0.35 -0.24 -14.92
CA VAL A 27 0.80 -1.62 -14.75
C VAL A 27 0.82 -2.01 -13.27
N ILE A 28 1.36 -1.12 -12.42
CA ILE A 28 1.38 -1.35 -10.97
C ILE A 28 -0.04 -1.41 -10.43
N LYS A 29 -0.91 -0.46 -10.80
CA LYS A 29 -2.32 -0.47 -10.38
C LYS A 29 -3.02 -1.77 -10.80
N LYS A 30 -2.89 -2.18 -12.06
CA LYS A 30 -3.46 -3.45 -12.55
C LYS A 30 -2.92 -4.66 -11.80
N ALA A 31 -1.66 -4.65 -11.39
CA ALA A 31 -1.11 -5.73 -10.59
C ALA A 31 -1.75 -5.80 -9.19
N PHE A 32 -1.99 -4.66 -8.54
CA PHE A 32 -2.75 -4.59 -7.29
C PHE A 32 -4.21 -5.06 -7.49
N ASP A 33 -4.89 -4.56 -8.52
CA ASP A 33 -6.29 -4.91 -8.83
C ASP A 33 -6.43 -6.42 -9.10
N ALA A 34 -5.54 -7.01 -9.92
CA ALA A 34 -5.56 -8.44 -10.23
C ALA A 34 -5.27 -9.30 -9.00
N THR A 35 -4.35 -8.84 -8.14
CA THR A 35 -4.03 -9.51 -6.89
C THR A 35 -5.28 -9.53 -5.99
N GLU A 36 -5.93 -8.37 -5.80
CA GLU A 36 -7.19 -8.19 -5.04
C GLU A 36 -8.33 -9.10 -5.54
N GLU A 37 -8.51 -9.16 -6.86
CA GLU A 37 -9.52 -9.98 -7.50
C GLU A 37 -9.28 -11.49 -7.25
N GLU A 38 -8.04 -11.95 -7.39
CA GLU A 38 -7.69 -13.36 -7.19
C GLU A 38 -7.94 -13.81 -5.74
N PHE A 39 -7.58 -12.97 -4.77
CA PHE A 39 -7.86 -13.28 -3.37
C PHE A 39 -9.36 -13.22 -3.06
N THR A 40 -10.10 -12.26 -3.61
CA THR A 40 -11.56 -12.21 -3.48
C THR A 40 -12.19 -13.53 -3.97
N HIS A 41 -11.72 -14.05 -5.10
CA HIS A 41 -12.14 -15.37 -5.59
C HIS A 41 -11.73 -16.50 -4.64
N LEU A 42 -10.52 -16.45 -4.08
CA LEU A 42 -10.05 -17.41 -3.09
C LEU A 42 -10.94 -17.43 -1.84
N VAL A 43 -11.30 -16.25 -1.30
CA VAL A 43 -12.20 -16.10 -0.14
C VAL A 43 -13.56 -16.70 -0.46
N LYS A 44 -14.17 -16.33 -1.60
CA LYS A 44 -15.48 -16.88 -2.01
C LYS A 44 -15.47 -18.40 -2.08
N ARG A 45 -14.40 -18.99 -2.64
CA ARG A 45 -14.24 -20.44 -2.76
C ARG A 45 -14.03 -21.14 -1.42
N LEU A 46 -13.31 -20.52 -0.50
CA LEU A 46 -12.93 -21.12 0.79
C LEU A 46 -13.83 -20.70 1.95
N TRP A 47 -14.79 -19.79 1.76
CA TRP A 47 -15.62 -19.22 2.82
C TRP A 47 -16.28 -20.28 3.71
N LEU A 48 -16.89 -21.31 3.12
CA LEU A 48 -17.62 -22.33 3.89
C LEU A 48 -16.69 -23.29 4.66
N SER A 49 -15.47 -23.54 4.15
CA SER A 49 -14.53 -24.50 4.74
C SER A 49 -13.47 -23.85 5.63
N ARG A 50 -13.15 -22.57 5.38
CA ARG A 50 -12.15 -21.76 6.07
C ARG A 50 -12.58 -20.29 6.16
N PRO A 51 -13.64 -19.95 6.92
CA PRO A 51 -14.17 -18.59 7.01
C PRO A 51 -13.15 -17.56 7.52
N GLN A 52 -12.15 -17.99 8.29
CA GLN A 52 -11.08 -17.12 8.78
C GLN A 52 -10.30 -16.41 7.67
N ILE A 53 -10.31 -16.93 6.44
CA ILE A 53 -9.64 -16.28 5.31
C ILE A 53 -10.27 -14.91 4.96
N ALA A 54 -11.53 -14.65 5.31
CA ALA A 54 -12.14 -13.34 5.12
C ALA A 54 -11.71 -12.30 6.16
N SER A 55 -11.03 -12.74 7.23
CA SER A 55 -10.53 -11.86 8.29
C SER A 55 -9.05 -11.53 8.15
N VAL A 56 -8.37 -12.10 7.15
CA VAL A 56 -6.98 -11.77 6.87
C VAL A 56 -6.92 -10.66 5.84
N GLY A 57 -5.95 -9.77 6.02
CA GLY A 57 -5.59 -8.73 5.07
C GLY A 57 -4.11 -8.44 5.18
N SER A 58 -3.58 -7.64 4.27
CA SER A 58 -2.19 -7.23 4.30
C SER A 58 -2.03 -5.75 3.96
N TYR A 59 -0.94 -5.17 4.45
CA TYR A 59 -0.45 -3.88 3.99
C TYR A 59 0.68 -4.12 2.99
N CYS A 60 0.75 -3.32 1.94
CA CYS A 60 1.69 -3.51 0.86
C CYS A 60 2.37 -2.19 0.49
N LEU A 61 3.70 -2.19 0.52
CA LEU A 61 4.53 -1.09 0.01
C LEU A 61 5.44 -1.65 -1.08
N VAL A 62 5.30 -1.13 -2.28
CA VAL A 62 6.09 -1.53 -3.45
C VAL A 62 6.98 -0.38 -3.86
N GLY A 63 8.28 -0.66 -3.98
CA GLY A 63 9.26 0.19 -4.64
C GLY A 63 9.79 -0.53 -5.87
N ALA A 64 9.69 0.09 -7.04
CA ALA A 64 10.16 -0.51 -8.29
C ALA A 64 10.92 0.52 -9.13
N ILE A 65 12.04 0.11 -9.74
CA ILE A 65 12.93 1.01 -10.49
C ILE A 65 13.02 0.52 -11.92
N THR A 66 12.74 1.40 -12.89
CA THR A 66 13.02 1.18 -14.31
C THR A 66 13.82 2.35 -14.86
N GLY A 67 14.96 2.08 -15.47
CA GLY A 67 15.87 3.15 -15.93
C GLY A 67 16.33 4.05 -14.80
N ASP A 68 15.90 5.31 -14.83
CA ASP A 68 16.13 6.37 -13.85
C ASP A 68 14.86 6.74 -13.04
N THR A 69 13.76 6.03 -13.26
CA THR A 69 12.47 6.28 -12.63
C THR A 69 12.22 5.32 -11.47
N LEU A 70 11.89 5.87 -10.30
CA LEU A 70 11.44 5.12 -9.12
C LEU A 70 9.92 5.25 -8.98
N PHE A 71 9.23 4.12 -8.95
CA PHE A 71 7.82 4.01 -8.63
C PHE A 71 7.65 3.59 -7.18
N VAL A 72 6.72 4.24 -6.48
CA VAL A 72 6.31 3.87 -5.12
C VAL A 72 4.79 3.72 -5.11
N ALA A 73 4.31 2.56 -4.68
CA ALA A 73 2.89 2.31 -4.43
C ALA A 73 2.70 1.85 -3.00
N ASN A 74 1.84 2.54 -2.24
CA ASN A 74 1.60 2.27 -0.84
C ASN A 74 0.13 1.99 -0.57
N LEU A 75 -0.14 0.87 0.10
CA LEU A 75 -1.45 0.45 0.57
C LEU A 75 -1.32 0.05 2.04
N GLY A 76 -1.57 1.01 2.91
CA GLY A 76 -1.37 0.88 4.35
C GLY A 76 -0.57 2.00 4.97
N ASP A 77 -0.08 1.78 6.18
CA ASP A 77 0.69 2.76 6.97
C ASP A 77 2.20 2.52 6.95
N SER A 78 2.67 1.65 6.05
CA SER A 78 4.09 1.56 5.69
C SER A 78 4.57 2.85 4.99
N ARG A 79 5.87 3.13 5.10
CA ARG A 79 6.44 4.40 4.61
C ARG A 79 7.70 4.19 3.75
N ALA A 80 7.69 4.78 2.56
CA ALA A 80 8.88 4.94 1.73
C ALA A 80 9.53 6.31 2.00
N VAL A 81 10.84 6.28 2.23
CA VAL A 81 11.66 7.48 2.44
C VAL A 81 12.92 7.38 1.57
N LEU A 82 13.16 8.38 0.74
CA LEU A 82 14.35 8.52 -0.09
C LEU A 82 15.40 9.37 0.62
N GLY A 83 16.54 8.76 0.91
CA GLY A 83 17.73 9.51 1.32
C GLY A 83 18.41 10.14 0.11
N ARG A 84 18.46 11.47 0.06
CA ARG A 84 19.19 12.22 -0.97
C ARG A 84 20.43 12.86 -0.35
N ARG A 85 21.56 12.77 -1.05
CA ARG A 85 22.80 13.45 -0.68
C ARG A 85 23.37 14.13 -1.92
N ALA A 86 23.63 15.43 -1.84
CA ALA A 86 24.35 16.12 -2.90
C ALA A 86 25.81 15.63 -2.93
N VAL A 87 26.43 15.64 -4.11
CA VAL A 87 27.78 15.08 -4.33
C VAL A 87 28.84 15.72 -3.40
N ASN A 88 28.60 16.95 -2.96
CA ASN A 88 29.51 17.73 -2.12
C ASN A 88 28.98 18.02 -0.70
N ASP A 89 27.81 17.49 -0.33
CA ASP A 89 27.25 17.67 1.01
C ASP A 89 27.56 16.47 1.91
N MET A 90 27.96 16.76 3.14
CA MET A 90 28.08 15.75 4.19
C MET A 90 26.72 15.36 4.80
N THR A 91 25.67 16.12 4.52
CA THR A 91 24.33 15.93 5.09
C THR A 91 23.41 15.23 4.09
N ALA A 92 22.71 14.20 4.55
CA ALA A 92 21.63 13.57 3.78
C ALA A 92 20.28 14.20 4.15
N VAL A 93 19.44 14.45 3.14
CA VAL A 93 18.05 14.88 3.29
C VAL A 93 17.15 13.65 3.14
N ALA A 94 16.24 13.45 4.08
CA ALA A 94 15.20 12.44 3.99
C ALA A 94 13.96 13.03 3.32
N GLU A 95 13.58 12.53 2.15
CA GLU A 95 12.33 12.86 1.49
C GLU A 95 11.33 11.72 1.66
N ARG A 96 10.13 12.03 2.11
CA ARG A 96 9.04 11.07 2.18
C ARG A 96 8.42 10.90 0.80
N LEU A 97 8.26 9.65 0.36
CA LEU A 97 7.69 9.29 -0.94
C LEU A 97 6.27 8.71 -0.86
N SER A 98 5.77 8.41 0.34
CA SER A 98 4.42 7.86 0.52
C SER A 98 3.67 8.50 1.68
N THR A 99 2.35 8.59 1.53
CA THR A 99 1.42 8.98 2.60
C THR A 99 1.00 7.74 3.38
N ASP A 100 0.96 7.84 4.71
CA ASP A 100 0.46 6.73 5.54
C ASP A 100 -1.07 6.74 5.52
N HIS A 101 -1.66 5.58 5.25
CA HIS A 101 -3.10 5.39 5.23
C HIS A 101 -3.61 5.01 6.62
N ASN A 102 -3.45 5.89 7.60
CA ASN A 102 -3.76 5.62 9.01
C ASN A 102 -4.69 6.69 9.60
N VAL A 103 -5.77 6.27 10.27
CA VAL A 103 -6.75 7.15 10.91
C VAL A 103 -6.21 7.85 12.17
N SER A 104 -4.95 7.65 12.53
CA SER A 104 -4.26 8.55 13.46
C SER A 104 -4.12 9.97 12.88
N ALA A 105 -4.00 10.09 11.55
CA ALA A 105 -4.02 11.38 10.85
C ALA A 105 -5.45 11.92 10.72
N GLU A 106 -5.65 13.22 10.91
CA GLU A 106 -6.98 13.83 10.88
C GLU A 106 -7.56 13.88 9.46
N GLU A 107 -6.70 14.13 8.49
CA GLU A 107 -7.02 14.23 7.08
C GLU A 107 -7.61 12.92 6.58
N VAL A 108 -7.00 11.80 6.98
CA VAL A 108 -7.48 10.44 6.66
C VAL A 108 -8.83 10.17 7.32
N ARG A 109 -9.07 10.68 8.54
CA ARG A 109 -10.38 10.54 9.21
C ARG A 109 -11.47 11.30 8.48
N LYS A 110 -11.18 12.53 8.02
CA LYS A 110 -12.12 13.36 7.27
C LYS A 110 -12.48 12.72 5.93
N GLU A 111 -11.47 12.33 5.15
CA GLU A 111 -11.67 11.62 3.87
C GLU A 111 -12.54 10.37 4.06
N LEU A 112 -12.24 9.56 5.08
CA LEU A 112 -12.99 8.34 5.33
C LEU A 112 -14.43 8.60 5.78
N ALA A 113 -14.68 9.64 6.59
CA ALA A 113 -16.04 10.02 6.98
C ALA A 113 -16.86 10.57 5.79
N GLU A 114 -16.23 11.34 4.90
CA GLU A 114 -16.89 11.88 3.69
C GLU A 114 -17.29 10.78 2.71
N LEU A 115 -16.49 9.72 2.58
CA LEU A 115 -16.82 8.56 1.75
C LEU A 115 -17.93 7.68 2.32
N HIS A 116 -18.21 7.79 3.62
CA HIS A 116 -19.17 6.96 4.34
C HIS A 116 -20.12 7.81 5.22
N PRO A 117 -20.91 8.72 4.63
CA PRO A 117 -21.73 9.67 5.39
C PRO A 117 -22.80 9.00 6.26
N ASP A 118 -23.23 7.79 5.89
CA ASP A 118 -24.28 7.05 6.60
C ASP A 118 -23.73 6.04 7.63
N ASP A 119 -22.40 5.92 7.78
CA ASP A 119 -21.78 5.01 8.73
C ASP A 119 -21.16 5.80 9.90
N GLU A 120 -21.95 6.12 10.91
CA GLU A 120 -21.49 6.85 12.11
C GLU A 120 -20.38 6.10 12.87
N GLN A 121 -20.21 4.80 12.63
CA GLN A 121 -19.19 3.96 13.25
C GLN A 121 -17.95 3.79 12.35
N ILE A 122 -17.85 4.50 11.23
CA ILE A 122 -16.73 4.34 10.30
C ILE A 122 -15.39 4.67 10.95
N VAL A 123 -15.33 5.75 11.75
CA VAL A 123 -14.13 6.19 12.47
C VAL A 123 -14.47 6.39 13.94
N VAL A 124 -13.96 5.51 14.79
CA VAL A 124 -14.29 5.50 16.23
C VAL A 124 -13.03 5.61 17.07
N ARG A 125 -13.06 6.45 18.11
CA ARG A 125 -12.00 6.50 19.12
C ARG A 125 -12.27 5.46 20.20
N THR A 126 -11.44 4.43 20.26
CA THR A 126 -11.55 3.34 21.24
C THR A 126 -10.22 3.14 21.95
N ARG A 127 -10.24 2.93 23.27
CA ARG A 127 -9.00 2.70 24.07
C ARG A 127 -7.89 3.73 23.78
N GLY A 128 -8.26 5.00 23.67
CA GLY A 128 -7.33 6.11 23.47
C GLY A 128 -6.86 6.38 22.04
N VAL A 129 -7.12 5.50 21.07
CA VAL A 129 -6.69 5.68 19.67
C VAL A 129 -7.84 5.55 18.67
N TRP A 130 -7.71 6.21 17.52
CA TRP A 130 -8.67 6.16 16.42
C TRP A 130 -8.57 4.86 15.64
N ARG A 131 -9.72 4.25 15.31
CA ARG A 131 -9.82 3.01 14.54
C ARG A 131 -10.95 3.07 13.53
N VAL A 132 -10.77 2.41 12.40
CA VAL A 132 -11.81 2.09 11.43
C VAL A 132 -12.71 1.02 12.03
N LYS A 133 -14.01 1.30 12.16
CA LYS A 133 -15.02 0.41 12.75
C LYS A 133 -14.66 -0.15 14.14
N GLY A 134 -13.77 0.53 14.86
CA GLY A 134 -13.24 0.06 16.15
C GLY A 134 -12.19 -1.06 16.08
N ILE A 135 -11.78 -1.51 14.88
CA ILE A 135 -10.94 -2.71 14.70
C ILE A 135 -9.47 -2.34 14.47
N ILE A 136 -9.17 -1.63 13.38
CA ILE A 136 -7.79 -1.35 12.92
C ILE A 136 -7.54 0.15 12.76
N GLN A 137 -6.29 0.60 12.80
CA GLN A 137 -5.97 2.03 12.58
C GLN A 137 -5.74 2.37 11.11
N VAL A 138 -5.53 1.37 10.26
CA VAL A 138 -5.17 1.59 8.87
C VAL A 138 -6.44 1.55 8.01
N ASN A 139 -6.63 2.53 7.12
CA ASN A 139 -7.86 2.64 6.32
C ASN A 139 -7.77 2.02 4.93
N LYS A 140 -6.56 1.66 4.47
CA LYS A 140 -6.36 0.94 3.21
C LYS A 140 -5.54 -0.32 3.45
N ILE A 141 -6.11 -1.47 3.08
CA ILE A 141 -5.48 -2.80 3.09
C ILE A 141 -5.68 -3.45 1.74
N CYS A 142 -4.79 -4.37 1.37
CA CYS A 142 -5.13 -5.42 0.42
C CYS A 142 -6.06 -6.39 1.16
N PHE A 143 -7.09 -6.84 0.47
CA PHE A 143 -7.91 -8.01 0.80
C PHE A 143 -9.04 -7.85 1.82
N ASN A 144 -9.74 -6.70 1.78
CA ASN A 144 -11.17 -6.57 2.11
C ASN A 144 -11.78 -5.31 1.48
#